data_AF-A0A1I4PJ56-F1
#
_entry.id   AF-A0A1I4PJ56-F1
#
_cell.length_a   1.000
_cell.length_b   1.000
_cell.length_c   1.000
_cell.angle_alpha   90.00
_cell.angle_beta   90.00
_cell.angle_gamma   90.00
#
_symmetry.space_group_name_H-M   'P 1'
#
loop_
_entity.id
_entity.type
_entity.pdbx_description
1 polymer ?
#
loop_
_entity_poly.entity_id
_entity_poly.type
_entity_poly.pdbx_seq_one_letter_code
_entity_poly.pdbx_strand_id
1 'polypeptide(L)'
;MLHKVVIGAVSAKAAQLLMNEGGLPAPDVEKHLKALVQSALSKLDVVSRDEFEIQREVLMRTRQRLEALEQQVAALENRQSKD
;
A
#
# COMPACT_ATOMS: atom_id res chain seq x y z
N MET A 1 12.94 6.93 -5.02
CA MET A 1 13.43 6.58 -6.37
C MET A 1 12.31 5.98 -7.22
N LEU A 2 11.67 4.89 -6.78
CA LEU A 2 10.57 4.19 -7.50
C LEU A 2 9.39 5.11 -7.90
N HIS A 3 8.89 5.97 -7.01
CA HIS A 3 7.79 6.88 -7.33
C HIS A 3 8.11 7.86 -8.47
N LYS A 4 9.37 8.35 -8.57
CA LYS A 4 9.78 9.27 -9.65
C LYS A 4 9.84 8.56 -11.00
N VAL A 5 10.31 7.31 -11.03
CA VAL A 5 10.38 6.49 -12.26
C VAL A 5 8.98 6.16 -12.76
N VAL A 6 8.05 5.81 -11.86
CA VAL A 6 6.67 5.49 -12.23
C VAL A 6 5.91 6.73 -12.69
N ILE A 7 6.02 7.86 -11.99
CA ILE A 7 5.40 9.12 -12.41
C ILE A 7 5.95 9.57 -13.77
N GLY A 8 7.26 9.43 -14.01
CA GLY A 8 7.87 9.74 -15.30
C GLY A 8 7.36 8.87 -16.44
N ALA A 9 7.27 7.55 -16.22
CA ALA A 9 6.77 6.60 -17.23
C ALA A 9 5.29 6.80 -17.56
N VAL A 10 4.46 7.08 -16.55
CA VAL A 10 3.03 7.42 -16.74
C VAL A 10 2.88 8.73 -17.50
N SER A 11 3.65 9.75 -17.13
CA SER A 11 3.61 11.07 -17.78
C SER A 11 4.01 10.98 -19.26
N ALA A 12 5.08 10.23 -19.57
CA ALA A 12 5.52 10.02 -20.94
C ALA A 12 4.47 9.27 -21.79
N LYS A 13 3.85 8.23 -21.21
CA LYS A 13 2.82 7.45 -21.92
C LYS A 13 1.50 8.22 -22.08
N ALA A 14 1.13 9.04 -21.10
CA ALA A 14 -0.02 9.94 -21.17
C ALA A 14 0.19 11.04 -22.23
N ALA A 15 1.38 11.67 -22.26
CA ALA A 15 1.73 12.64 -23.30
C ALA A 15 1.70 12.00 -24.70
N GLN A 16 2.19 10.77 -24.82
CA GLN A 16 2.14 10.03 -26.08
C GLN A 16 0.71 9.72 -26.53
N LEU A 17 -0.21 9.34 -25.62
CA LEU A 17 -1.63 9.15 -25.94
C LEU A 17 -2.32 10.45 -26.38
N LEU A 18 -1.94 11.59 -25.81
CA LEU A 18 -2.47 12.90 -26.18
C LEU A 18 -1.89 13.43 -27.51
N MET A 19 -0.67 13.03 -27.86
CA MET A 19 0.05 13.51 -29.05
C MET A 19 -0.14 12.64 -30.29
N ASN A 20 -0.45 11.34 -30.16
CA ASN A 20 -0.57 10.43 -31.30
C ASN A 20 -1.93 10.41 -31.99
N GLU A 21 -2.93 11.11 -31.46
CA GLU A 21 -4.32 10.98 -31.89
C GLU A 21 -4.85 12.34 -32.36
N GLY A 22 -5.22 12.42 -33.64
CA GLY A 22 -6.07 13.48 -34.18
C GLY A 22 -7.52 13.42 -33.63
N GLY A 23 -7.66 13.30 -32.31
CA GLY A 23 -8.92 13.31 -31.56
C GLY A 23 -9.56 11.94 -31.33
N LEU A 24 -9.12 11.21 -30.30
CA LEU A 24 -10.03 10.28 -29.62
C LEU A 24 -11.10 11.09 -28.89
N PRO A 25 -12.36 10.62 -28.84
CA PRO A 25 -13.37 11.17 -27.95
C PRO A 25 -12.79 11.28 -26.53
N ALA A 26 -13.05 12.40 -25.83
CA ALA A 26 -12.62 12.59 -24.45
C ALA A 26 -12.87 11.38 -23.51
N PRO A 27 -13.99 10.62 -23.64
CA PRO A 27 -14.21 9.39 -22.87
C PRO A 27 -13.15 8.30 -23.07
N ASP A 28 -12.63 8.15 -24.28
CA ASP A 28 -11.64 7.13 -24.61
C ASP A 28 -10.25 7.49 -24.07
N VAL A 29 -9.91 8.79 -24.05
CA VAL A 29 -8.70 9.30 -23.42
C VAL A 29 -8.73 9.05 -21.91
N GLU A 30 -9.86 9.35 -21.26
CA GLU A 30 -10.04 9.12 -19.83
C GLU A 30 -9.87 7.65 -19.46
N LYS A 31 -10.50 6.75 -20.23
CA LYS A 31 -10.40 5.29 -20.03
C LYS A 31 -8.96 4.79 -20.15
N HIS A 32 -8.23 5.23 -21.17
CA HIS A 32 -6.84 4.83 -21.37
C HIS A 32 -5.92 5.39 -20.27
N LEU A 33 -6.12 6.64 -19.86
CA LEU A 33 -5.35 7.25 -18.77
C LEU A 33 -5.61 6.52 -17.44
N LYS A 34 -6.87 6.18 -17.15
CA LYS A 34 -7.23 5.41 -15.96
C LYS A 34 -6.57 4.03 -15.94
N ALA A 35 -6.55 3.33 -17.07
CA ALA A 35 -5.87 2.03 -17.19
C ALA A 35 -4.35 2.15 -16.99
N LEU A 36 -3.72 3.21 -17.50
CA LEU A 36 -2.30 3.47 -17.27
C LEU A 36 -1.99 3.74 -15.79
N VAL A 37 -2.80 4.58 -15.12
CA VAL A 37 -2.64 4.87 -13.70
C VAL A 37 -2.83 3.61 -12.86
N GLN A 38 -3.86 2.80 -13.16
CA GLN A 38 -4.08 1.52 -12.49
C GLN A 38 -2.89 0.57 -12.67
N SER A 39 -2.39 0.41 -13.90
CA SER A 39 -1.22 -0.44 -14.18
C SER A 39 0.04 0.04 -13.47
N ALA A 40 0.24 1.36 -13.38
CA ALA A 40 1.36 1.96 -12.68
C ALA A 40 1.28 1.75 -11.17
N LEU A 41 0.10 1.91 -10.58
CA LEU A 41 -0.15 1.63 -9.16
C LEU A 41 0.05 0.15 -8.82
N SER A 42 -0.42 -0.76 -9.68
CA SER A 42 -0.20 -2.22 -9.49
C SER A 42 1.29 -2.61 -9.49
N LYS A 43 2.16 -1.85 -10.15
CA LYS A 43 3.63 -2.08 -10.14
C LYS A 43 4.33 -1.53 -8.89
N LEU A 44 3.61 -0.84 -8.01
CA LEU A 44 4.15 -0.22 -6.80
C LEU A 44 3.84 -1.03 -5.52
N ASP A 45 3.38 -2.28 -5.66
CA ASP A 45 2.97 -3.16 -4.54
C ASP A 45 2.02 -2.44 -3.56
N VAL A 46 1.08 -1.65 -4.10
CA VAL A 46 0.12 -0.91 -3.29
C VAL A 46 -1.00 -1.85 -2.83
N VAL A 47 -1.34 -1.75 -1.55
CA VAL A 47 -2.54 -2.37 -0.99
C VAL A 47 -3.68 -1.37 -0.98
N SER A 48 -4.93 -1.85 -1.01
CA SER A 48 -6.07 -0.98 -0.83
C SER A 48 -6.07 -0.36 0.58
N ARG A 49 -6.74 0.78 0.72
CA ARG A 49 -6.86 1.44 2.02
C ARG A 49 -7.56 0.55 3.05
N ASP A 50 -8.55 -0.23 2.62
CA ASP A 50 -9.30 -1.12 3.51
C ASP A 50 -8.43 -2.28 4.02
N GLU A 51 -7.63 -2.88 3.14
CA GLU A 51 -6.63 -3.90 3.54
C GLU A 51 -5.60 -3.34 4.51
N PHE A 52 -5.15 -2.10 4.30
CA PHE A 52 -4.24 -1.42 5.21
C PHE A 52 -4.85 -1.24 6.62
N GLU A 53 -6.09 -0.76 6.70
CA GLU A 53 -6.75 -0.57 7.99
C GLU A 53 -6.99 -1.91 8.72
N ILE A 54 -7.32 -2.98 7.99
CA ILE A 54 -7.43 -4.34 8.55
C ILE A 54 -6.09 -4.79 9.14
N GLN A 55 -4.99 -4.64 8.39
CA GLN A 55 -3.66 -5.02 8.88
C GLN A 55 -3.24 -4.20 10.11
N ARG A 56 -3.57 -2.91 10.13
CA ARG A 56 -3.34 -2.03 11.28
C ARG A 56 -4.09 -2.52 12.52
N GLU A 57 -5.35 -2.92 12.37
CA GLU A 57 -6.13 -3.46 13.49
C GLU A 57 -5.55 -4.78 14.01
N VAL A 58 -5.16 -5.68 13.10
CA VAL A 58 -4.48 -6.94 13.47
C VAL A 58 -3.18 -6.66 14.23
N LEU A 59 -2.39 -5.69 13.79
CA LEU A 59 -1.16 -5.29 14.45
C LEU A 59 -1.43 -4.74 15.86
N MET A 60 -2.43 -3.88 16.01
CA MET A 60 -2.84 -3.34 17.32
C MET A 60 -3.22 -4.46 18.30
N ARG A 61 -4.05 -5.41 17.87
CA ARG A 61 -4.45 -6.56 18.71
C ARG A 61 -3.27 -7.45 19.06
N THR A 62 -2.33 -7.64 18.13
CA THR A 62 -1.12 -8.42 18.37
C THR A 62 -0.22 -7.76 19.42
N ARG A 63 -0.06 -6.43 19.37
CA ARG A 63 0.71 -5.69 20.39
C ARG A 63 0.09 -5.82 21.78
N GLN A 64 -1.23 -5.68 21.89
CA GLN A 64 -1.93 -5.86 23.17
C GLN A 64 -1.73 -7.26 23.75
N ARG A 65 -1.80 -8.29 22.90
CA ARG A 65 -1.55 -9.69 23.31
C ARG A 65 -0.09 -9.90 23.72
N LEU A 66 0.85 -9.30 22.99
CA LEU A 66 2.28 -9.37 23.30
C LEU A 66 2.57 -8.75 24.67
N GLU A 67 2.08 -7.54 24.93
CA GLU A 67 2.25 -6.85 26.22
C GLU A 67 1.67 -7.68 27.38
N ALA A 68 0.50 -8.30 27.19
CA ALA A 68 -0.11 -9.16 28.20
C ALA A 68 0.70 -10.45 28.45
N LEU A 69 1.34 -11.00 27.42
CA LEU A 69 2.22 -12.17 27.56
C LEU A 69 3.54 -11.80 28.24
N GLU A 70 4.13 -10.66 27.90
CA GLU A 70 5.34 -10.14 28.54
C GLU A 70 5.12 -9.95 30.06
N GLN A 71 3.97 -9.40 30.45
CA GLN A 71 3.59 -9.27 31.87
C GLN A 71 3.46 -10.63 32.57
N GLN A 72 2.86 -11.61 31.91
CA GLN A 72 2.73 -12.97 32.46
C GLN A 72 4.09 -13.64 32.63
N VAL A 73 4.97 -13.54 31.65
CA VAL A 73 6.33 -14.07 31.71
C VAL A 73 7.10 -13.42 32.85
N ALA A 74 7.09 -12.09 32.94
CA ALA A 74 7.75 -11.38 34.04
C ALA A 74 7.21 -11.79 35.42
N ALA A 75 5.90 -12.02 35.55
CA ALA A 75 5.32 -12.51 36.79
C ALA A 75 5.80 -13.94 37.15
N LEU A 76 5.98 -14.81 36.16
CA LEU A 76 6.50 -16.17 36.36
C LEU A 76 7.98 -16.17 36.71
N GLU A 77 8.81 -15.37 36.03
CA GLU A 77 10.24 -15.22 36.32
C GLU A 77 10.47 -14.65 37.74
N ASN A 78 9.63 -13.70 38.18
CA ASN A 78 9.66 -13.17 39.53
C ASN A 78 9.22 -14.18 40.61
N ARG A 79 8.44 -15.20 40.26
CA ARG A 79 8.09 -16.30 41.18
C ARG A 79 9.24 -17.29 41.28
N GLN A 80 9.82 -17.69 40.15
CA GLN A 80 10.95 -18.63 40.11
C GLN A 80 12.23 -18.11 40.77
N SER A 81 12.44 -16.79 40.81
CA SER A 81 13.60 -16.18 41.47
C SER A 81 13.44 -15.97 42.98
N LYS A 82 12.24 -16.19 43.54
CA LYS A 82 11.95 -16.02 44.96
C LYS A 82 11.92 -17.33 45.76
N ASP A 83 11.95 -18.47 45.07
CA ASP A 83 12.17 -19.81 45.62
C ASP A 83 13.64 -20.20 45.48
#